data_AF-A0A1H8BMJ0-F1
#
_entry.id   AF-A0A1H8BMJ0-F1
#
_cell.length_a   1.000
_cell.length_b   1.000
_cell.length_c   1.000
_cell.angle_alpha   90.00
_cell.angle_beta   90.00
_cell.angle_gamma   90.00
#
_symmetry.space_group_name_H-M   'P 1'
#
loop_
_entity.id
_entity.type
_entity.pdbx_description
1 polymer ?
#
loop_
_entity_poly.entity_id
_entity_poly.type
_entity_poly.pdbx_seq_one_letter_code
_entity_poly.pdbx_strand_id
1 'polypeptide(L)'
;MILSNQMPIVLVLDLLAQHIEILNSDWIIIGRQVKTSAGKYIDLLCMDHDGDLVVVELKKDLTPREVTAQVIDYASCVSDMKLEELAELYLEFTNNTYTLNQAYEKKYGTKLDSDSVNQNVEMVVVASKMDASTERIIRYLRNKYVVDINILFFNVFGYEEKRFISRVWFEEDVETQMPCNISNNTWNHEYYVSFGEGERRWNDACKYGFISGGGGPWYSNTLKMLSVGDRVWANIPQTGYVGVGIVTEEFQLAKNALFDTNGKKLGFKDITTEGNYLYSIDDEEKAEYNVKIKWTKTTTEKQAVKEIGFFGNQNTVCRPREKKWKFTVERLKTLWNIKD
;
A
#
# COMPACT_ATOMS: atom_id res chain seq x y z
N MET A 1 32.44 12.75 -18.83
CA MET A 1 31.03 12.82 -18.39
C MET A 1 30.47 14.14 -18.88
N ILE A 2 29.72 14.15 -19.97
CA ILE A 2 29.15 15.38 -20.53
C ILE A 2 27.84 15.64 -19.76
N LEU A 3 27.86 16.62 -18.86
CA LEU A 3 26.67 17.14 -18.19
C LEU A 3 25.89 18.08 -19.13
N SER A 4 25.39 17.57 -20.26
CA SER A 4 24.40 18.31 -21.04
C SER A 4 23.74 17.45 -22.11
N ASN A 5 22.58 16.91 -21.77
CA ASN A 5 21.41 16.96 -22.63
C ASN A 5 20.19 16.77 -21.71
N GLN A 6 19.62 17.89 -21.25
CA GLN A 6 18.36 17.83 -20.50
C GLN A 6 17.32 17.21 -21.42
N MET A 7 16.86 16.00 -21.08
CA MET A 7 15.78 15.33 -21.79
C MET A 7 14.52 16.21 -21.72
N PRO A 8 13.89 16.56 -22.85
CA PRO A 8 12.62 17.26 -22.88
C PRO A 8 11.61 16.62 -21.93
N ILE A 9 10.85 17.43 -21.20
CA ILE A 9 9.91 16.95 -20.19
C ILE A 9 8.84 16.00 -20.78
N VAL A 10 8.48 16.23 -22.04
CA VAL A 10 7.57 15.36 -22.81
C VAL A 10 8.14 13.95 -22.94
N LEU A 11 9.44 13.81 -23.19
CA LEU A 11 10.08 12.50 -23.28
C LEU A 11 10.21 11.84 -21.90
N VAL A 12 10.38 12.63 -20.83
CA VAL A 12 10.37 12.10 -19.46
C VAL A 12 8.97 11.58 -19.12
N LEU A 13 7.92 12.32 -19.48
CA LEU A 13 6.54 11.88 -19.33
C LEU A 13 6.28 10.57 -20.10
N ASP A 14 6.69 10.49 -21.36
CA ASP A 14 6.55 9.27 -22.17
C ASP A 14 7.24 8.07 -21.52
N LEU A 15 8.42 8.29 -20.95
CA LEU A 15 9.16 7.23 -20.28
C LEU A 15 8.46 6.79 -18.99
N LEU A 16 8.03 7.72 -18.14
CA LEU A 16 7.33 7.39 -16.89
C LEU A 16 5.98 6.73 -17.17
N ALA A 17 5.32 7.09 -18.26
CA ALA A 17 4.09 6.44 -18.70
C ALA A 17 4.32 4.97 -19.11
N GLN A 18 5.52 4.62 -19.60
CA GLN A 18 5.89 3.25 -19.94
C GLN A 18 6.47 2.48 -18.74
N HIS A 19 7.10 3.20 -17.82
CA HIS A 19 7.87 2.65 -16.70
C HIS A 19 7.51 3.36 -15.39
N ILE A 20 6.26 3.23 -14.96
CA ILE A 20 5.77 3.90 -13.73
C ILE A 20 6.46 3.38 -12.47
N GLU A 21 7.02 2.16 -12.53
CA GLU A 21 7.85 1.57 -11.50
C GLU A 21 9.10 2.40 -11.17
N ILE A 22 9.50 3.30 -12.08
CA ILE A 22 10.53 4.29 -11.78
C ILE A 22 10.05 5.21 -10.66
N LEU A 23 8.78 5.64 -10.61
CA LEU A 23 8.26 6.45 -9.51
C LEU A 23 7.89 5.57 -8.32
N ASN A 24 7.05 4.55 -8.55
CA ASN A 24 6.62 3.61 -7.54
C ASN A 24 6.16 2.30 -8.21
N SER A 25 6.74 1.17 -7.81
CA SER A 25 6.39 -0.16 -8.35
C SER A 25 4.93 -0.53 -8.08
N ASP A 26 4.31 0.07 -7.07
CA ASP A 26 2.94 -0.22 -6.66
C ASP A 26 1.91 0.50 -7.53
N TRP A 27 2.22 1.56 -8.29
CA TRP A 27 1.18 2.37 -8.95
C TRP A 27 0.68 1.82 -10.29
N ILE A 28 -0.62 1.93 -10.55
CA ILE A 28 -1.24 1.74 -11.88
C ILE A 28 -1.49 3.11 -12.51
N ILE A 29 -1.12 3.30 -13.76
CA ILE A 29 -1.50 4.51 -14.51
C ILE A 29 -2.96 4.40 -14.92
N ILE A 30 -3.79 5.34 -14.47
CA ILE A 30 -5.19 5.47 -14.86
C ILE A 30 -5.30 6.19 -16.21
N GLY A 31 -4.53 7.26 -16.38
CA GLY A 31 -4.53 8.04 -17.61
C GLY A 31 -3.35 8.99 -17.71
N ARG A 32 -3.13 9.48 -18.93
CA ARG A 32 -2.10 10.46 -19.27
C ARG A 32 -2.75 11.71 -19.84
N GLN A 33 -2.25 12.89 -19.48
CA GLN A 33 -2.81 14.17 -19.90
C GLN A 33 -4.32 14.21 -19.61
N VAL A 34 -4.70 13.86 -18.38
CA VAL A 34 -6.09 13.76 -17.96
C VAL A 34 -6.66 15.17 -17.79
N LYS A 35 -7.74 15.46 -18.52
CA LYS A 35 -8.37 16.78 -18.47
C LYS A 35 -9.15 16.95 -17.16
N THR A 36 -8.90 18.05 -16.45
CA THR A 36 -9.65 18.41 -15.24
C THR A 36 -10.91 19.18 -15.57
N SER A 37 -11.86 19.23 -14.63
CA SER A 37 -13.07 20.05 -14.71
C SER A 37 -12.76 21.55 -14.88
N ALA A 38 -11.62 22.01 -14.34
CA ALA A 38 -11.08 23.37 -14.51
C ALA A 38 -10.44 23.63 -15.90
N GLY A 39 -10.41 22.65 -16.80
CA GLY A 39 -9.92 22.79 -18.17
C GLY A 39 -8.40 22.68 -18.32
N LYS A 40 -7.68 22.26 -17.28
CA LYS A 40 -6.24 21.97 -17.31
C LYS A 40 -6.00 20.48 -17.52
N TYR A 41 -4.73 20.08 -17.60
CA TYR A 41 -4.32 18.70 -17.86
C TYR A 41 -3.35 18.21 -16.78
N ILE A 42 -3.67 17.09 -16.16
CA ILE A 42 -2.80 16.36 -15.24
C ILE A 42 -1.84 15.52 -16.08
N ASP A 43 -0.53 15.58 -15.81
CA ASP A 43 0.44 14.84 -16.61
C ASP A 43 0.22 13.33 -16.55
N LEU A 44 0.17 12.75 -15.35
CA LEU A 44 -0.26 11.37 -15.11
C LEU A 44 -1.22 11.31 -13.91
N LEU A 45 -2.30 10.55 -14.08
CA LEU A 45 -3.15 10.13 -12.98
C LEU A 45 -2.90 8.65 -12.72
N CYS A 46 -2.57 8.30 -11.49
CA CYS A 46 -2.31 6.91 -11.08
C CYS A 46 -3.21 6.49 -9.91
N MET A 47 -3.19 5.21 -9.60
CA MET A 47 -3.89 4.59 -8.46
C MET A 47 -2.94 3.63 -7.73
N ASP A 48 -2.95 3.66 -6.40
CA ASP A 48 -2.19 2.72 -5.55
C ASP A 48 -2.97 1.42 -5.26
N HIS A 49 -2.40 0.52 -4.46
CA HIS A 49 -3.04 -0.75 -4.08
C HIS A 49 -4.22 -0.60 -3.09
N ASP A 50 -4.39 0.57 -2.48
CA ASP A 50 -5.51 0.86 -1.56
C ASP A 50 -6.69 1.50 -2.33
N GLY A 51 -6.51 1.83 -3.61
CA GLY A 51 -7.50 2.52 -4.42
C GLY A 51 -7.43 4.05 -4.29
N ASP A 52 -6.41 4.58 -3.62
CA ASP A 52 -6.16 6.02 -3.51
C ASP A 52 -5.55 6.55 -4.83
N LEU A 53 -5.90 7.78 -5.17
CA LEU A 53 -5.46 8.40 -6.42
C LEU A 53 -4.16 9.18 -6.22
N VAL A 54 -3.30 9.12 -7.22
CA VAL A 54 -2.01 9.81 -7.21
C VAL A 54 -1.93 10.74 -8.42
N VAL A 55 -1.87 12.03 -8.15
CA VAL A 55 -1.68 13.07 -9.18
C VAL A 55 -0.19 13.30 -9.34
N VAL A 56 0.34 13.01 -10.53
CA VAL A 56 1.75 13.25 -10.85
C VAL A 56 1.87 14.43 -11.80
N GLU A 57 2.65 15.43 -11.42
CA GLU A 57 2.96 16.62 -12.23
C GLU A 57 4.47 16.70 -12.48
N LEU A 58 4.87 16.85 -13.74
CA LEU A 58 6.27 16.99 -14.11
C LEU A 58 6.61 18.46 -14.32
N LYS A 59 7.71 18.92 -13.70
CA LYS A 59 8.29 20.25 -13.96
C LYS A 59 9.77 20.17 -14.30
N LYS A 60 10.20 20.99 -15.25
CA LYS A 60 11.63 21.12 -15.58
C LYS A 60 12.37 21.81 -14.43
N ASP A 61 11.89 22.98 -14.04
CA ASP A 61 12.37 23.75 -12.89
C ASP A 61 11.14 24.19 -12.09
N LEU A 62 11.19 24.06 -10.76
CA LEU A 62 10.05 24.40 -9.89
C LEU A 62 10.02 25.90 -9.59
N THR A 63 8.88 26.53 -9.90
CA THR A 63 8.51 27.84 -9.34
C THR A 63 7.52 27.61 -8.18
N PRO A 64 7.74 28.23 -7.00
CA PRO A 64 7.02 27.90 -5.76
C PRO A 64 5.52 28.06 -5.77
N ARG A 65 5.04 29.08 -6.47
CA ARG A 65 3.61 29.44 -6.42
C ARG A 65 2.79 28.63 -7.41
N GLU A 66 3.39 28.26 -8.54
CA GLU A 66 2.65 27.62 -9.63
C GLU A 66 2.52 26.13 -9.38
N VAL A 67 3.59 25.44 -8.98
CA VAL A 67 3.53 23.99 -8.82
C VAL A 67 2.62 23.57 -7.67
N THR A 68 2.73 24.22 -6.51
CA THR A 68 1.90 23.89 -5.34
C THR A 68 0.43 24.20 -5.61
N ALA A 69 0.13 25.35 -6.20
CA ALA A 69 -1.25 25.69 -6.57
C ALA A 69 -1.81 24.71 -7.60
N GLN A 70 -1.00 24.30 -8.58
CA GLN A 70 -1.42 23.40 -9.65
C GLN A 70 -1.73 21.99 -9.13
N VAL A 71 -0.85 21.38 -8.33
CA VAL A 71 -1.12 20.03 -7.83
C VAL A 71 -2.28 20.01 -6.84
N ILE A 72 -2.47 21.07 -6.03
CA ILE A 72 -3.64 21.20 -5.15
C ILE A 72 -4.93 21.37 -5.96
N ASP A 73 -4.91 22.20 -7.01
CA ASP A 73 -6.04 22.37 -7.95
C ASP A 73 -6.42 21.02 -8.57
N TYR A 74 -5.42 20.25 -9.01
CA TYR A 74 -5.63 18.91 -9.57
C TYR A 74 -6.17 17.93 -8.55
N ALA A 75 -5.57 17.86 -7.35
CA ALA A 75 -6.04 16.99 -6.29
C ALA A 75 -7.49 17.31 -5.90
N SER A 76 -7.86 18.59 -5.86
CA SER A 76 -9.25 19.00 -5.58
C SER A 76 -10.24 18.60 -6.68
N CYS A 77 -9.81 18.57 -7.94
CA CYS A 77 -10.66 18.08 -9.03
C CYS A 77 -10.82 16.55 -8.98
N VAL A 78 -9.73 15.86 -8.64
CA VAL A 78 -9.65 14.39 -8.62
C VAL A 78 -10.33 13.80 -7.38
N SER A 79 -10.34 14.50 -6.25
CA SER A 79 -10.98 14.04 -5.01
C SER A 79 -12.50 13.84 -5.15
N ASP A 80 -13.13 14.52 -6.10
CA ASP A 80 -14.57 14.40 -6.37
C ASP A 80 -14.88 13.39 -7.49
N MET A 81 -13.86 12.81 -8.14
CA MET A 81 -14.05 11.84 -9.22
C MET A 81 -14.62 10.53 -8.68
N LYS A 82 -15.66 10.03 -9.36
CA LYS A 82 -16.28 8.75 -9.06
C LYS A 82 -15.58 7.60 -9.78
N LEU A 83 -15.81 6.38 -9.27
CA LEU A 83 -15.23 5.19 -9.87
C LEU A 83 -15.64 4.98 -11.33
N GLU A 84 -16.86 5.38 -11.71
CA GLU A 84 -17.32 5.29 -13.10
C GLU A 84 -16.47 6.17 -14.03
N GLU A 85 -16.16 7.40 -13.61
CA GLU A 85 -15.32 8.33 -14.37
C GLU A 85 -13.88 7.81 -14.50
N LEU A 86 -13.34 7.21 -13.43
CA LEU A 86 -12.01 6.58 -13.45
C LEU A 86 -11.97 5.37 -14.40
N ALA A 87 -13.04 4.57 -14.43
CA ALA A 87 -13.15 3.43 -15.32
C ALA A 87 -13.23 3.87 -16.79
N GLU A 88 -13.97 4.95 -17.09
CA GLU A 88 -14.03 5.56 -18.42
C GLU A 88 -12.67 6.10 -18.85
N LEU A 89 -11.98 6.86 -17.99
CA LEU A 89 -10.64 7.37 -18.26
C LEU A 89 -9.64 6.26 -18.58
N TYR A 90 -9.67 5.15 -17.83
CA TYR A 90 -8.79 4.02 -18.07
C TYR A 90 -9.10 3.28 -19.37
N LEU A 91 -10.38 3.14 -19.71
CA LEU A 91 -10.80 2.55 -20.99
C LEU A 91 -10.31 3.39 -22.17
N GLU A 92 -10.47 4.72 -22.10
CA GLU A 92 -9.94 5.62 -23.12
C GLU A 92 -8.41 5.52 -23.23
N PHE A 93 -7.70 5.49 -22.10
CA PHE A 93 -6.25 5.35 -22.05
C PHE A 93 -5.74 4.06 -22.71
N THR A 94 -6.48 2.95 -22.56
CA THR A 94 -6.11 1.65 -23.14
C THR A 94 -6.73 1.40 -24.53
N ASN A 95 -7.30 2.43 -25.17
CA ASN A 95 -8.03 2.31 -26.45
C ASN A 95 -9.13 1.23 -26.41
N ASN A 96 -9.87 1.15 -25.29
CA ASN A 96 -10.92 0.19 -25.00
C ASN A 96 -10.47 -1.28 -24.98
N THR A 97 -9.18 -1.54 -24.71
CA THR A 97 -8.63 -2.91 -24.70
C THR A 97 -8.77 -3.58 -23.34
N TYR A 98 -8.57 -2.85 -22.25
CA TYR A 98 -8.57 -3.40 -20.89
C TYR A 98 -9.40 -2.53 -19.95
N THR A 99 -10.15 -3.15 -19.03
CA THR A 99 -10.88 -2.42 -17.99
C THR A 99 -9.97 -2.14 -16.79
N LEU A 100 -10.32 -1.11 -16.00
CA LEU A 100 -9.59 -0.79 -14.77
C LEU A 100 -9.59 -1.98 -13.80
N ASN A 101 -10.72 -2.66 -13.65
CA ASN A 101 -10.83 -3.86 -12.80
C ASN A 101 -9.88 -4.98 -13.23
N GLN A 102 -9.74 -5.23 -14.54
CA GLN A 102 -8.80 -6.24 -15.04
C GLN A 102 -7.35 -5.86 -14.76
N ALA A 103 -7.01 -4.58 -14.91
CA ALA A 103 -5.66 -4.09 -14.65
C ALA A 103 -5.32 -4.16 -13.15
N TYR A 104 -6.27 -3.76 -12.30
CA TYR A 104 -6.15 -3.80 -10.85
C TYR A 104 -6.00 -5.24 -10.34
N GLU A 105 -6.86 -6.14 -10.78
CA GLU A 105 -6.78 -7.56 -10.45
C GLU A 105 -5.52 -8.21 -11.02
N LYS A 106 -5.06 -7.83 -12.21
CA LYS A 106 -3.79 -8.33 -12.73
C LYS A 106 -2.59 -7.88 -11.89
N LYS A 107 -2.59 -6.64 -11.38
CA LYS A 107 -1.46 -6.10 -10.63
C LYS A 107 -1.43 -6.56 -9.18
N TYR A 108 -2.57 -6.49 -8.49
CA TYR A 108 -2.66 -6.76 -7.06
C TYR A 108 -3.30 -8.13 -6.75
N GLY A 109 -3.93 -8.80 -7.73
CA GLY A 109 -4.70 -10.04 -7.59
C GLY A 109 -5.84 -9.98 -6.60
N THR A 110 -6.31 -8.77 -6.32
CA THR A 110 -7.58 -8.48 -5.65
C THR A 110 -8.43 -7.66 -6.63
N LYS A 111 -9.75 -7.71 -6.48
CA LYS A 111 -10.65 -6.81 -7.21
C LYS A 111 -10.66 -5.44 -6.50
N LEU A 112 -10.95 -4.41 -7.26
CA LEU A 112 -11.13 -3.07 -6.72
C LEU A 112 -12.42 -3.01 -5.90
N ASP A 113 -12.32 -2.64 -4.63
CA ASP A 113 -13.49 -2.42 -3.77
C ASP A 113 -14.01 -1.00 -3.98
N SER A 114 -15.23 -0.89 -4.53
CA SER A 114 -15.87 0.37 -4.89
C SER A 114 -16.05 1.33 -3.70
N ASP A 115 -16.17 0.80 -2.49
CA ASP A 115 -16.41 1.62 -1.29
C ASP A 115 -15.12 2.23 -0.73
N SER A 116 -13.96 1.75 -1.19
CA SER A 116 -12.64 2.16 -0.73
C SER A 116 -11.86 3.05 -1.71
N VAL A 117 -12.42 3.30 -2.90
CA VAL A 117 -11.73 4.09 -3.93
C VAL A 117 -11.73 5.57 -3.59
N ASN A 118 -10.61 6.25 -3.88
CA ASN A 118 -10.46 7.70 -3.81
C ASN A 118 -10.72 8.29 -2.41
N GLN A 119 -10.24 7.63 -1.35
CA GLN A 119 -10.37 8.14 0.02
C GLN A 119 -9.34 9.24 0.31
N ASN A 120 -8.18 9.16 -0.33
CA ASN A 120 -7.13 10.15 -0.29
C ASN A 120 -6.58 10.42 -1.70
N VAL A 121 -6.06 11.63 -1.89
CA VAL A 121 -5.33 12.01 -3.11
C VAL A 121 -3.91 12.39 -2.74
N GLU A 122 -2.95 11.60 -3.21
CA GLU A 122 -1.53 11.90 -3.11
C GLU A 122 -1.12 12.82 -4.27
N MET A 123 -0.29 13.82 -3.99
CA MET A 123 0.28 14.72 -4.99
C MET A 123 1.78 14.48 -5.11
N VAL A 124 2.25 14.11 -6.30
CA VAL A 124 3.66 13.85 -6.57
C VAL A 124 4.16 14.82 -7.63
N VAL A 125 5.15 15.61 -7.25
CA VAL A 125 5.83 16.54 -8.15
C VAL A 125 7.15 15.94 -8.59
N VAL A 126 7.32 15.71 -9.88
CA VAL A 126 8.55 15.20 -10.47
C VAL A 126 9.34 16.36 -11.07
N ALA A 127 10.51 16.67 -10.53
CA ALA A 127 11.28 17.84 -10.93
C ALA A 127 12.77 17.57 -11.12
N SER A 128 13.46 18.39 -11.92
CA SER A 128 14.94 18.30 -11.98
C SER A 128 15.60 19.08 -10.85
N LYS A 129 14.97 20.18 -10.43
CA LYS A 129 15.49 21.09 -9.39
C LYS A 129 14.35 21.78 -8.65
N MET A 130 14.64 22.19 -7.41
CA MET A 130 13.76 22.98 -6.56
C MET A 130 14.48 24.21 -6.02
N ASP A 131 13.76 25.33 -5.86
CA ASP A 131 14.27 26.51 -5.19
C ASP A 131 13.92 26.51 -3.68
N ALA A 132 14.66 27.30 -2.90
CA ALA A 132 14.48 27.35 -1.44
C ALA A 132 13.08 27.79 -1.00
N SER A 133 12.35 28.53 -1.84
CA SER A 133 11.01 28.98 -1.47
C SER A 133 9.91 27.95 -1.75
N THR A 134 10.04 27.10 -2.77
CA THR A 134 9.17 25.92 -2.96
C THR A 134 9.38 24.93 -1.81
N GLU A 135 10.64 24.66 -1.46
CA GLU A 135 11.00 23.81 -0.32
C GLU A 135 10.28 24.24 0.96
N ARG A 136 10.37 25.52 1.30
CA ARG A 136 9.76 26.07 2.51
C ARG A 136 8.24 25.90 2.52
N ILE A 137 7.57 26.11 1.38
CA ILE A 137 6.11 25.96 1.27
C ILE A 137 5.70 24.49 1.41
N ILE A 138 6.38 23.59 0.71
CA ILE A 138 6.07 22.16 0.75
C ILE A 138 6.31 21.59 2.14
N ARG A 139 7.45 21.91 2.77
CA ARG A 139 7.70 21.54 4.18
C ARG A 139 6.63 22.09 5.12
N TYR A 140 6.16 23.33 4.91
CA TYR A 140 5.10 23.92 5.73
C TYR A 140 3.77 23.18 5.56
N LEU A 141 3.37 22.86 4.33
CA LEU A 141 2.13 22.14 4.04
C LEU A 141 2.17 20.71 4.59
N ARG A 142 3.27 19.98 4.39
CA ARG A 142 3.46 18.62 4.94
C ARG A 142 3.49 18.63 6.46
N ASN A 143 4.36 19.42 7.07
CA ASN A 143 4.60 19.32 8.51
C ASN A 143 3.48 19.92 9.36
N LYS A 144 2.83 20.99 8.86
CA LYS A 144 1.81 21.70 9.64
C LYS A 144 0.38 21.27 9.33
N TYR A 145 0.09 20.95 8.07
CA TYR A 145 -1.26 20.61 7.63
C TYR A 145 -1.39 19.17 7.13
N VAL A 146 -0.29 18.43 7.05
CA VAL A 146 -0.27 17.03 6.63
C VAL A 146 -0.89 16.84 5.26
N VAL A 147 -0.56 17.77 4.37
CA VAL A 147 -0.89 17.67 2.94
C VAL A 147 0.06 16.64 2.33
N ASP A 148 -0.50 15.64 1.66
CA ASP A 148 0.26 14.55 1.04
C ASP A 148 0.86 15.00 -0.30
N ILE A 149 1.86 15.87 -0.20
CA ILE A 149 2.60 16.41 -1.34
C ILE A 149 4.06 15.96 -1.27
N ASN A 150 4.47 15.14 -2.23
CA ASN A 150 5.79 14.54 -2.31
C ASN A 150 6.54 15.10 -3.54
N ILE A 151 7.86 15.20 -3.45
CA ILE A 151 8.70 15.65 -4.57
C ILE A 151 9.75 14.60 -4.87
N LEU A 152 9.79 14.18 -6.13
CA LEU A 152 10.81 13.31 -6.67
C LEU A 152 11.74 14.11 -7.58
N PHE A 153 13.02 14.14 -7.24
CA PHE A 153 14.05 14.67 -8.13
C PHE A 153 14.49 13.61 -9.12
N PHE A 154 14.61 14.00 -10.39
CA PHE A 154 15.21 13.15 -11.40
C PHE A 154 16.41 13.82 -12.08
N ASN A 155 17.43 13.04 -12.37
CA ASN A 155 18.55 13.43 -13.20
C ASN A 155 18.72 12.44 -14.34
N VAL A 156 18.92 12.95 -15.56
CA VAL A 156 19.19 12.12 -16.74
C VAL A 156 20.66 12.24 -17.10
N PHE A 157 21.36 11.11 -17.17
CA PHE A 157 22.74 11.02 -17.58
C PHE A 157 22.84 10.26 -18.91
N GLY A 158 23.68 10.75 -19.82
CA GLY A 158 24.04 10.03 -21.03
C GLY A 158 25.42 9.40 -20.90
N TYR A 159 25.56 8.15 -21.30
CA TYR A 159 26.86 7.50 -21.52
C TYR A 159 26.78 6.69 -22.82
N GLU A 160 27.57 7.09 -23.82
CA GLU A 160 27.50 6.55 -25.18
C GLU A 160 26.07 6.65 -25.75
N GLU A 161 25.50 5.54 -26.25
CA GLU A 161 24.10 5.48 -26.72
C GLU A 161 23.10 5.19 -25.59
N LYS A 162 23.56 4.97 -24.36
CA LYS A 162 22.71 4.63 -23.22
C LYS A 162 22.34 5.87 -22.42
N ARG A 163 21.10 5.89 -21.93
CA ARG A 163 20.59 6.92 -21.02
C ARG A 163 20.30 6.28 -19.68
N PHE A 164 20.67 6.96 -18.62
CA PHE A 164 20.46 6.57 -17.24
C PHE A 164 19.60 7.64 -16.58
N ILE A 165 18.71 7.20 -15.70
CA ILE A 165 17.91 8.10 -14.89
C ILE A 165 18.16 7.74 -13.45
N SER A 166 18.64 8.72 -12.67
CA SER A 166 18.64 8.59 -11.20
C SER A 166 17.44 9.35 -10.65
N ARG A 167 16.86 8.82 -9.58
CA ARG A 167 15.85 9.53 -8.80
C ARG A 167 16.26 9.63 -7.34
N VAL A 168 15.82 10.69 -6.68
CA VAL A 168 15.97 10.89 -5.23
C VAL A 168 14.72 11.61 -4.73
N TRP A 169 14.08 11.12 -3.69
CA TRP A 169 12.99 11.84 -3.02
C TRP A 169 13.53 13.01 -2.21
N PHE A 170 12.81 14.13 -2.20
CA PHE A 170 13.28 15.36 -1.55
C PHE A 170 13.51 15.20 -0.03
N GLU A 171 12.82 14.27 0.61
CA GLU A 171 13.13 13.84 1.98
C GLU A 171 13.23 12.30 1.98
N GLU A 172 14.29 11.77 2.61
CA GLU A 172 14.62 10.31 2.67
C GLU A 172 13.51 9.47 3.32
N ASP A 173 12.61 10.13 4.06
CA ASP A 173 11.43 9.57 4.69
C ASP A 173 10.42 8.98 3.67
N VAL A 174 10.58 9.20 2.36
CA VAL A 174 9.68 8.61 1.33
C VAL A 174 10.14 7.23 0.86
N GLU A 175 11.44 6.92 0.94
CA GLU A 175 12.00 5.60 0.60
C GLU A 175 12.19 4.69 1.82
N THR A 176 12.29 5.29 3.02
CA THR A 176 12.77 4.59 4.23
C THR A 176 12.00 5.00 5.49
N GLN A 177 10.66 5.00 5.48
CA GLN A 177 9.90 5.18 6.73
C GLN A 177 9.81 3.86 7.51
N MET A 178 10.85 3.58 8.32
CA MET A 178 10.56 3.32 9.73
C MET A 178 10.07 4.65 10.33
N PRO A 179 8.93 4.73 11.02
CA PRO A 179 8.27 6.01 11.23
C PRO A 179 8.35 6.38 12.70
N CYS A 180 9.14 7.41 13.00
CA CYS A 180 9.02 8.10 14.27
C CYS A 180 7.92 9.17 14.16
N ASN A 181 7.06 9.18 15.17
CA ASN A 181 5.88 10.03 15.35
C ASN A 181 6.12 11.51 14.99
N ILE A 182 5.27 12.04 14.09
CA ILE A 182 4.46 13.29 14.19
C ILE A 182 4.07 13.67 12.75
N SER A 183 3.04 13.01 12.22
CA SER A 183 2.17 13.57 11.18
C SER A 183 0.88 12.74 11.14
N ASN A 184 -0.22 13.33 10.70
CA ASN A 184 -1.42 12.61 10.26
C ASN A 184 -1.17 11.79 8.98
N ASN A 185 0.04 11.22 8.80
CA ASN A 185 0.17 10.01 8.00
C ASN A 185 -0.74 8.98 8.68
N THR A 186 -1.81 8.67 7.97
CA THR A 186 -3.01 8.07 8.53
C THR A 186 -2.77 6.62 8.93
N TRP A 187 -1.76 5.99 8.35
CA TRP A 187 -1.28 4.67 8.72
C TRP A 187 -0.18 4.76 9.79
N ASN A 188 -0.35 4.02 10.88
CA ASN A 188 0.60 3.97 12.00
C ASN A 188 1.66 2.86 11.82
N HIS A 189 1.82 2.34 10.60
CA HIS A 189 2.73 1.23 10.26
C HIS A 189 2.43 -0.07 11.01
N GLU A 190 1.18 -0.22 11.44
CA GLU A 190 0.66 -1.45 11.98
C GLU A 190 -0.44 -1.97 11.05
N TYR A 191 -0.50 -3.28 10.90
CA TYR A 191 -1.35 -3.94 9.92
C TYR A 191 -2.57 -4.55 10.62
N TYR A 192 -3.72 -4.43 9.96
CA TYR A 192 -4.91 -5.20 10.33
C TYR A 192 -4.87 -6.54 9.63
N VAL A 193 -5.22 -7.61 10.36
CA VAL A 193 -5.35 -8.96 9.82
C VAL A 193 -6.71 -9.52 10.18
N SER A 194 -7.49 -9.93 9.16
CA SER A 194 -8.72 -10.68 9.33
C SER A 194 -8.43 -12.18 9.29
N PHE A 195 -8.47 -12.86 10.45
CA PHE A 195 -8.11 -14.27 10.53
C PHE A 195 -8.87 -15.00 11.65
N GLY A 196 -9.36 -16.21 11.36
CA GLY A 196 -9.99 -17.11 12.34
C GLY A 196 -11.47 -17.42 12.07
N GLU A 197 -12.04 -16.93 10.97
CA GLU A 197 -13.39 -17.32 10.52
C GLU A 197 -13.33 -18.49 9.51
N GLY A 198 -14.38 -19.31 9.48
CA GLY A 198 -14.52 -20.41 8.49
C GLY A 198 -13.66 -21.63 8.82
N GLU A 199 -12.85 -22.06 7.85
CA GLU A 199 -11.97 -23.24 7.96
C GLU A 199 -10.64 -22.96 8.69
N ARG A 200 -10.26 -21.67 8.80
CA ARG A 200 -9.04 -21.23 9.49
C ARG A 200 -9.34 -21.08 10.98
N ARG A 201 -8.50 -21.64 11.83
CA ARG A 201 -8.73 -21.67 13.29
C ARG A 201 -7.72 -20.80 14.01
N TRP A 202 -8.23 -19.86 14.81
CA TRP A 202 -7.39 -18.97 15.62
C TRP A 202 -6.51 -19.73 16.62
N ASN A 203 -7.00 -20.84 17.16
CA ASN A 203 -6.22 -21.69 18.07
C ASN A 203 -4.94 -22.24 17.42
N ASP A 204 -4.99 -22.62 16.15
CA ASP A 204 -3.80 -23.09 15.42
C ASP A 204 -2.79 -21.96 15.24
N ALA A 205 -3.27 -20.78 14.84
CA ALA A 205 -2.44 -19.58 14.70
C ALA A 205 -1.75 -19.21 16.01
N CYS A 206 -2.45 -19.29 17.15
CA CYS A 206 -1.88 -19.04 18.47
C CYS A 206 -0.81 -20.07 18.85
N LYS A 207 -1.06 -21.35 18.55
CA LYS A 207 -0.19 -22.46 18.95
C LYS A 207 1.11 -22.49 18.13
N TYR A 208 1.02 -22.28 16.82
CA TYR A 208 2.16 -22.43 15.91
C TYR A 208 2.74 -21.11 15.40
N GLY A 209 2.07 -19.98 15.66
CA GLY A 209 2.61 -18.65 15.32
C GLY A 209 2.54 -18.33 13.83
N PHE A 210 1.33 -18.30 13.26
CA PHE A 210 1.13 -17.91 11.86
C PHE A 210 -0.22 -17.25 11.63
N ILE A 211 -0.34 -16.61 10.48
CA ILE A 211 -1.60 -16.25 9.84
C ILE A 211 -1.59 -16.84 8.43
N SER A 212 -2.76 -17.14 7.88
CA SER A 212 -2.87 -17.74 6.55
C SER A 212 -4.05 -17.18 5.76
N GLY A 213 -3.93 -17.26 4.44
CA GLY A 213 -4.91 -16.82 3.45
C GLY A 213 -4.73 -17.61 2.16
N GLY A 214 -5.84 -18.00 1.56
CA GLY A 214 -5.88 -18.90 0.42
C GLY A 214 -7.31 -19.12 -0.08
N GLY A 215 -7.48 -19.99 -1.07
CA GLY A 215 -8.77 -20.19 -1.75
C GLY A 215 -8.99 -19.22 -2.91
N GLY A 216 -7.93 -18.57 -3.36
CA GLY A 216 -7.88 -17.66 -4.50
C GLY A 216 -6.94 -16.47 -4.26
N PRO A 217 -6.46 -15.81 -5.33
CA PRO A 217 -5.54 -14.67 -5.26
C PRO A 217 -6.02 -13.53 -4.36
N TRP A 218 -7.34 -13.32 -4.27
CA TRP A 218 -7.97 -12.30 -3.43
C TRP A 218 -7.52 -12.37 -1.95
N TYR A 219 -7.41 -13.60 -1.40
CA TYR A 219 -7.05 -13.80 0.01
C TYR A 219 -5.54 -13.88 0.21
N SER A 220 -4.81 -14.49 -0.73
CA SER A 220 -3.38 -14.72 -0.59
C SER A 220 -2.53 -13.49 -0.92
N ASN A 221 -2.93 -12.65 -1.87
CA ASN A 221 -2.07 -11.53 -2.29
C ASN A 221 -1.95 -10.41 -1.25
N THR A 222 -2.98 -10.16 -0.44
CA THR A 222 -2.89 -9.16 0.63
C THR A 222 -1.83 -9.53 1.68
N LEU A 223 -1.52 -10.82 1.86
CA LEU A 223 -0.43 -11.25 2.74
C LEU A 223 0.95 -10.81 2.25
N LYS A 224 1.13 -10.54 0.95
CA LYS A 224 2.41 -10.05 0.39
C LYS A 224 2.75 -8.63 0.85
N MET A 225 1.81 -7.93 1.48
CA MET A 225 2.02 -6.61 2.06
C MET A 225 2.87 -6.65 3.34
N LEU A 226 3.03 -7.84 3.93
CA LEU A 226 3.75 -8.05 5.20
C LEU A 226 5.21 -8.40 4.96
N SER A 227 6.09 -7.62 5.57
CA SER A 227 7.53 -7.81 5.62
C SER A 227 7.97 -8.20 7.03
N VAL A 228 9.16 -8.82 7.14
CA VAL A 228 9.73 -9.16 8.45
C VAL A 228 9.89 -7.90 9.31
N GLY A 229 9.40 -7.95 10.55
CA GLY A 229 9.42 -6.82 11.48
C GLY A 229 8.09 -6.06 11.57
N ASP A 230 7.17 -6.27 10.64
CA ASP A 230 5.86 -5.62 10.65
C ASP A 230 4.99 -6.09 11.82
N ARG A 231 4.27 -5.16 12.44
CA ARG A 231 3.34 -5.45 13.53
C ARG A 231 1.93 -5.68 12.99
N VAL A 232 1.34 -6.81 13.36
CA VAL A 232 0.01 -7.22 12.91
C VAL A 232 -0.97 -7.31 14.09
N TRP A 233 -2.20 -6.88 13.88
CA TRP A 233 -3.32 -7.06 14.82
C TRP A 233 -4.36 -7.99 14.20
N ALA A 234 -4.57 -9.14 14.84
CA ALA A 234 -5.52 -10.13 14.39
C ALA A 234 -6.92 -9.83 14.94
N ASN A 235 -7.90 -9.78 14.03
CA ASN A 235 -9.31 -9.66 14.31
C ASN A 235 -10.04 -10.85 13.69
N ILE A 236 -10.89 -11.50 14.48
CA ILE A 236 -11.82 -12.51 13.98
C ILE A 236 -13.09 -11.76 13.55
N PRO A 237 -13.50 -11.83 12.27
CA PRO A 237 -14.74 -11.23 11.79
C PRO A 237 -15.92 -11.51 12.72
N GLN A 238 -16.76 -10.49 12.92
CA GLN A 238 -17.93 -10.51 13.81
C GLN A 238 -17.65 -10.72 15.31
N THR A 239 -16.47 -11.23 15.69
CA THR A 239 -16.09 -11.56 17.07
C THR A 239 -15.27 -10.45 17.73
N GLY A 240 -14.18 -10.00 17.10
CA GLY A 240 -13.31 -8.92 17.63
C GLY A 240 -11.82 -9.24 17.58
N TYR A 241 -11.01 -8.33 18.14
CA TYR A 241 -9.56 -8.42 18.15
C TYR A 241 -9.08 -9.46 19.16
N VAL A 242 -8.18 -10.33 18.70
CA VAL A 242 -7.74 -11.52 19.44
C VAL A 242 -6.24 -11.62 19.64
N GLY A 243 -5.44 -10.83 18.94
CA GLY A 243 -4.00 -10.83 19.18
C GLY A 243 -3.22 -9.77 18.45
N VAL A 244 -1.95 -9.64 18.85
CA VAL A 244 -0.95 -8.79 18.23
C VAL A 244 0.39 -9.53 18.16
N GLY A 245 1.10 -9.38 17.05
CA GLY A 245 2.39 -10.04 16.86
C GLY A 245 3.26 -9.33 15.84
N ILE A 246 4.47 -9.84 15.70
CA ILE A 246 5.47 -9.35 14.74
C ILE A 246 5.72 -10.42 13.68
N VAL A 247 5.78 -10.02 12.42
CA VAL A 247 6.10 -10.91 11.30
C VAL A 247 7.56 -11.36 11.40
N THR A 248 7.80 -12.67 11.36
CA THR A 248 9.14 -13.27 11.43
C THR A 248 9.59 -13.90 10.12
N GLU A 249 8.65 -14.36 9.30
CA GLU A 249 8.92 -14.86 7.95
C GLU A 249 7.80 -14.40 7.02
N GLU A 250 8.20 -13.99 5.82
CA GLU A 250 7.32 -13.44 4.79
C GLU A 250 6.39 -14.51 4.17
N PHE A 251 5.61 -14.06 3.19
CA PHE A 251 4.67 -14.85 2.41
C PHE A 251 5.31 -16.11 1.81
N GLN A 252 4.82 -17.29 2.25
CA GLN A 252 5.26 -18.58 1.72
C GLN A 252 4.06 -19.52 1.51
N LEU A 253 4.24 -20.52 0.63
CA LEU A 253 3.27 -21.60 0.46
C LEU A 253 3.17 -22.43 1.74
N ALA A 254 1.95 -22.75 2.19
CA ALA A 254 1.75 -23.55 3.39
C ALA A 254 2.53 -24.88 3.33
N LYS A 255 2.62 -25.54 2.16
CA LYS A 255 3.38 -26.79 2.01
C LYS A 255 4.88 -26.69 2.38
N ASN A 256 5.44 -25.48 2.30
CA ASN A 256 6.86 -25.21 2.57
C ASN A 256 7.11 -24.68 3.99
N ALA A 257 6.05 -24.30 4.71
CA ALA A 257 6.19 -23.71 6.03
C ALA A 257 6.67 -24.73 7.07
N LEU A 258 7.66 -24.33 7.87
CA LEU A 258 8.27 -25.15 8.92
C LEU A 258 8.08 -24.50 10.30
N PHE A 259 7.45 -25.20 11.24
CA PHE A 259 7.20 -24.72 12.60
C PHE A 259 8.16 -25.36 13.58
N ASP A 260 8.67 -24.59 14.54
CA ASP A 260 9.45 -25.14 15.64
C ASP A 260 8.50 -25.68 16.71
N THR A 261 8.48 -27.00 16.87
CA THR A 261 7.69 -27.69 17.89
C THR A 261 8.62 -28.55 18.73
N ASN A 262 8.91 -28.14 19.97
CA ASN A 262 9.84 -28.83 20.89
C ASN A 262 11.25 -29.05 20.32
N GLY A 263 11.80 -28.09 19.56
CA GLY A 263 13.15 -28.15 19.00
C GLY A 263 13.25 -28.97 17.70
N LYS A 264 12.10 -29.37 17.12
CA LYS A 264 12.02 -30.01 15.80
C LYS A 264 11.27 -29.11 14.83
N LYS A 265 11.83 -28.92 13.64
CA LYS A 265 11.16 -28.23 12.53
C LYS A 265 10.20 -29.20 11.83
N LEU A 266 8.91 -28.96 11.97
CA LEU A 266 7.84 -29.79 11.40
C LEU A 266 7.01 -28.97 10.41
N GLY A 267 6.61 -29.57 9.29
CA GLY A 267 5.73 -28.91 8.32
C GLY A 267 4.26 -29.05 8.68
N PHE A 268 3.36 -28.36 7.96
CA PHE A 268 1.91 -28.52 8.12
C PHE A 268 1.41 -29.97 8.02
N LYS A 269 2.14 -30.85 7.32
CA LYS A 269 1.82 -32.28 7.21
C LYS A 269 2.04 -33.06 8.51
N ASP A 270 2.97 -32.58 9.34
CA ASP A 270 3.47 -33.31 10.51
C ASP A 270 2.96 -32.71 11.83
N ILE A 271 2.34 -31.52 11.78
CA ILE A 271 1.73 -30.87 12.95
C ILE A 271 0.23 -31.17 13.04
N THR A 272 -0.30 -31.18 14.25
CA THR A 272 -1.75 -31.34 14.48
C THR A 272 -2.43 -29.99 14.48
N THR A 273 -3.25 -29.73 13.46
CA THR A 273 -4.08 -28.53 13.35
C THR A 273 -5.57 -28.86 13.41
N GLU A 274 -6.38 -27.93 13.90
CA GLU A 274 -7.84 -28.00 13.85
C GLU A 274 -8.37 -27.65 12.45
N GLY A 275 -7.72 -26.71 11.76
CA GLY A 275 -8.01 -26.34 10.36
C GLY A 275 -7.28 -27.21 9.34
N ASN A 276 -7.78 -27.22 8.10
CA ASN A 276 -7.12 -27.84 6.96
C ASN A 276 -6.39 -26.78 6.14
N TYR A 277 -5.06 -26.75 6.19
CA TYR A 277 -4.22 -25.77 5.47
C TYR A 277 -3.53 -26.35 4.22
N LEU A 278 -3.83 -27.61 3.86
CA LEU A 278 -3.21 -28.32 2.73
C LEU A 278 -4.25 -28.82 1.71
N TYR A 279 -5.44 -28.23 1.67
CA TYR A 279 -6.57 -28.67 0.84
C TYR A 279 -6.33 -28.60 -0.68
N SER A 280 -5.45 -27.71 -1.15
CA SER A 280 -5.15 -27.53 -2.58
C SER A 280 -3.66 -27.37 -2.84
N ILE A 281 -2.89 -28.41 -2.49
CA ILE A 281 -1.41 -28.35 -2.49
C ILE A 281 -0.80 -28.28 -3.90
N ASP A 282 -1.55 -28.75 -4.91
CA ASP A 282 -1.12 -28.93 -6.29
C ASP A 282 -1.57 -27.78 -7.23
N ASP A 283 -2.45 -26.90 -6.76
CA ASP A 283 -2.95 -25.75 -7.49
C ASP A 283 -2.47 -24.46 -6.80
N GLU A 284 -1.39 -23.86 -7.29
CA GLU A 284 -0.75 -22.69 -6.64
C GLU A 284 -1.66 -21.46 -6.56
N GLU A 285 -2.69 -21.35 -7.41
CA GLU A 285 -3.65 -20.24 -7.34
C GLU A 285 -4.70 -20.44 -6.23
N LYS A 286 -4.99 -21.70 -5.89
CA LYS A 286 -5.96 -22.07 -4.83
C LYS A 286 -5.29 -22.51 -3.54
N ALA A 287 -3.98 -22.70 -3.54
CA ALA A 287 -3.21 -23.11 -2.39
C ALA A 287 -3.36 -22.11 -1.23
N GLU A 288 -3.12 -22.63 -0.03
CA GLU A 288 -3.02 -21.81 1.17
C GLU A 288 -1.61 -21.24 1.29
N TYR A 289 -1.53 -19.95 1.61
CA TYR A 289 -0.29 -19.26 1.90
C TYR A 289 -0.29 -18.79 3.34
N ASN A 290 0.90 -18.70 3.94
CA ASN A 290 1.05 -18.26 5.30
C ASN A 290 2.20 -17.29 5.49
N VAL A 291 2.08 -16.52 6.56
CA VAL A 291 3.10 -15.61 7.08
C VAL A 291 3.32 -16.00 8.53
N LYS A 292 4.58 -16.13 8.97
CA LYS A 292 4.85 -16.52 10.36
C LYS A 292 4.86 -15.31 11.26
N ILE A 293 4.20 -15.44 12.40
CA ILE A 293 4.01 -14.39 13.37
C ILE A 293 4.52 -14.85 14.72
N LYS A 294 5.41 -14.06 15.31
CA LYS A 294 5.72 -14.14 16.73
C LYS A 294 4.69 -13.32 17.50
N TRP A 295 3.74 -14.00 18.13
CA TRP A 295 2.72 -13.33 18.93
C TRP A 295 3.29 -12.69 20.19
N THR A 296 3.01 -11.41 20.37
CA THR A 296 3.30 -10.65 21.60
C THR A 296 2.19 -10.87 22.62
N LYS A 297 0.93 -10.88 22.14
CA LYS A 297 -0.25 -11.14 22.94
C LYS A 297 -1.27 -11.91 22.11
N THR A 298 -1.86 -12.93 22.71
CA THR A 298 -3.04 -13.62 22.19
C THR A 298 -4.10 -13.70 23.28
N THR A 299 -5.35 -13.81 22.86
CA THR A 299 -6.50 -14.06 23.72
C THR A 299 -7.42 -15.09 23.06
N THR A 300 -8.32 -15.68 23.83
CA THR A 300 -9.31 -16.63 23.28
C THR A 300 -10.44 -15.88 22.58
N GLU A 301 -11.20 -16.55 21.71
CA GLU A 301 -12.37 -15.96 21.02
C GLU A 301 -13.38 -15.34 22.01
N LYS A 302 -13.57 -15.99 23.17
CA LYS A 302 -14.47 -15.51 24.24
C LYS A 302 -13.99 -14.24 24.92
N GLN A 303 -12.70 -13.96 24.83
CA GLN A 303 -12.04 -12.80 25.42
C GLN A 303 -11.60 -11.80 24.33
N ALA A 304 -12.11 -11.97 23.10
CA ALA A 304 -11.89 -11.02 22.03
C ALA A 304 -12.42 -9.64 22.43
N VAL A 305 -11.69 -8.60 22.05
CA VAL A 305 -12.08 -7.22 22.34
C VAL A 305 -12.80 -6.66 21.13
N LYS A 306 -14.05 -6.24 21.32
CA LYS A 306 -14.86 -5.56 20.32
C LYS A 306 -15.57 -4.39 20.96
N GLU A 307 -15.21 -3.18 20.55
CA GLU A 307 -15.86 -1.94 21.01
C GLU A 307 -16.44 -1.19 19.80
N ILE A 308 -17.44 -0.35 20.05
CA ILE A 308 -18.00 0.52 19.02
C ILE A 308 -16.91 1.48 18.52
N GLY A 309 -16.81 1.63 17.20
CA GLY A 309 -15.78 2.46 16.56
C GLY A 309 -14.46 1.71 16.29
N PHE A 310 -14.38 0.41 16.59
CA PHE A 310 -13.23 -0.39 16.16
C PHE A 310 -13.20 -0.57 14.64
N PHE A 311 -11.99 -0.57 14.09
CA PHE A 311 -11.75 -0.80 12.68
C PHE A 311 -12.02 -2.26 12.31
N GLY A 312 -12.55 -2.49 11.10
CA GLY A 312 -12.69 -3.80 10.50
C GLY A 312 -12.66 -3.68 8.98
N ASN A 313 -12.12 -4.70 8.32
CA ASN A 313 -12.00 -4.79 6.86
C ASN A 313 -12.23 -6.25 6.42
N GLN A 314 -12.71 -6.44 5.20
CA GLN A 314 -12.97 -7.75 4.60
C GLN A 314 -11.70 -8.42 4.06
N ASN A 315 -10.66 -7.65 3.73
CA ASN A 315 -9.38 -8.14 3.27
C ASN A 315 -8.66 -8.94 4.37
N THR A 316 -7.89 -9.96 3.96
CA THR A 316 -7.09 -10.79 4.88
C THR A 316 -6.04 -9.94 5.60
N VAL A 317 -5.37 -9.04 4.88
CA VAL A 317 -4.48 -8.02 5.45
C VAL A 317 -4.82 -6.67 4.85
N CYS A 318 -4.75 -5.60 5.64
CA CYS A 318 -4.76 -4.24 5.08
C CYS A 318 -3.88 -3.28 5.89
N ARG A 319 -3.60 -2.12 5.29
CA ARG A 319 -2.85 -0.99 5.88
C ARG A 319 -3.82 0.13 6.24
N PRO A 320 -4.43 0.13 7.44
CA PRO A 320 -5.54 1.02 7.68
C PRO A 320 -5.06 2.45 7.89
N ARG A 321 -5.61 3.36 7.09
CA ARG A 321 -5.38 4.80 7.17
C ARG A 321 -6.48 5.52 7.98
N GLU A 322 -7.61 4.88 8.24
CA GLU A 322 -8.74 5.57 8.88
C GLU A 322 -8.46 5.99 10.33
N LYS A 323 -9.00 7.13 10.78
CA LYS A 323 -8.88 7.59 12.19
C LYS A 323 -9.35 6.54 13.21
N LYS A 324 -10.35 5.73 12.84
CA LYS A 324 -10.88 4.64 13.66
C LYS A 324 -9.83 3.55 13.95
N TRP A 325 -8.85 3.36 13.05
CA TRP A 325 -7.74 2.44 13.26
C TRP A 325 -6.82 2.88 14.39
N LYS A 326 -6.37 4.13 14.37
CA LYS A 326 -5.53 4.69 15.45
C LYS A 326 -6.23 4.54 16.80
N PHE A 327 -7.52 4.86 16.87
CA PHE A 327 -8.33 4.64 18.07
C PHE A 327 -8.34 3.17 18.52
N THR A 328 -8.53 2.24 17.58
CA THR A 328 -8.54 0.80 17.84
C THR A 328 -7.22 0.33 18.43
N VAL A 329 -6.10 0.67 17.78
CA VAL A 329 -4.76 0.29 18.20
C VAL A 329 -4.42 0.83 19.58
N GLU A 330 -4.59 2.12 19.82
CA GLU A 330 -4.27 2.75 21.12
C GLU A 330 -5.10 2.14 22.25
N ARG A 331 -6.37 1.84 21.96
CA ARG A 331 -7.25 1.17 22.91
C ARG A 331 -6.78 -0.25 23.22
N LEU A 332 -6.40 -1.03 22.21
CA LEU A 332 -5.89 -2.39 22.40
C LEU A 332 -4.53 -2.42 23.10
N LYS A 333 -3.61 -1.49 22.77
CA LYS A 333 -2.33 -1.32 23.48
C LYS A 333 -2.56 -1.07 24.98
N THR A 334 -3.53 -0.22 25.31
CA THR A 334 -3.93 0.06 26.70
C THR A 334 -4.49 -1.19 27.39
N LEU A 335 -5.43 -1.89 26.75
CA LEU A 335 -6.09 -3.07 27.34
C LEU A 335 -5.14 -4.26 27.52
N TRP A 336 -4.18 -4.42 26.62
CA TRP A 336 -3.22 -5.53 26.63
C TRP A 336 -1.85 -5.16 27.20
N ASN A 337 -1.69 -3.92 27.66
CA ASN A 337 -0.47 -3.39 28.26
C ASN A 337 0.77 -3.58 27.36
N ILE A 338 0.61 -3.28 26.07
CA ILE A 338 1.67 -3.37 25.06
C ILE A 338 2.42 -2.05 25.05
N LYS A 339 3.75 -2.12 25.17
CA LYS A 339 4.64 -0.98 25.00
C LYS A 339 5.16 -0.96 23.57
N ASP A 340 5.40 0.24 23.05
CA ASP A 340 5.91 0.43 21.69
C ASP A 340 7.29 -0.15 21.45
#